data_AF-A0A1G8FHZ6-F1
#
_entry.id   AF-A0A1G8FHZ6-F1
#
_cell.length_a   1.000
_cell.length_b   1.000
_cell.length_c   1.000
_cell.angle_alpha   90.00
_cell.angle_beta   90.00
_cell.angle_gamma   90.00
#
_symmetry.space_group_name_H-M   'P 1'
#
loop_
_entity.id
_entity.type
_entity.pdbx_description
1 polymer ?
#
loop_
_entity_poly.entity_id
_entity_poly.type
_entity_poly.pdbx_seq_one_letter_code
_entity_poly.pdbx_strand_id
1 'polypeptide(L)'
;MLRTQLAVLTAGIVGASLLSLVDPRPAVAASALTCSAVVPVYGIDGGGKLRWYGHRAGASGEDSWAADSGKEIGYGWNTLAKVFSGGNGVIYAVDGDGNLKWYRHLDPATGERGWAPGERTVIGNGWGDFVDIVSAGSGVIYALDKAGDLHWYRHLSPATGEARWAPGSGKVIRSGWTAITTLMTGRDGTLYGVNTKGQVRWYDHTDPVSGGTTFGLGTGLVTGEGWTDYRSPSGAGAGVVYALDASGRMWWHHHADPLAGAPVWQDRRPLNEGFASFTTLFADATACAQGQSFTGYTPGKSGQNLYYSQGRVGAVLTEGARTAVTYGPQRKFAEPTTEATVSTRAWVRLLPGPWSPSAPWAATWPAANIARTDEDLLDIATQYLADAPSKVRDGLRYAGDAHYGPLLPDGTREEGSDFNDYLGLAWTYDDRIDPPETRQKDSLDCSGFVRMVLGYRGGYPLGIGDTLSKSAIPRRAVQMADENAPGITVIDGGTAKPTSYADLQTGDLLFWDASTDDGTAIDHVGIYLGIDSTGKHRFISSRKTVDGPTLGDEGGSSTLDSATLYDRSWRKAKRA
;
A
#
# COMPACT_ATOMS: atom_id res chain seq x y z
N MET A 1 -18.80 -83.54 9.35
CA MET A 1 -19.83 -83.85 10.37
C MET A 1 -19.79 -82.75 11.42
N LEU A 2 -20.94 -82.08 11.60
CA LEU A 2 -21.44 -81.35 12.77
C LEU A 2 -20.58 -80.30 13.51
N ARG A 3 -21.25 -79.16 13.74
CA ARG A 3 -21.16 -78.16 14.85
C ARG A 3 -20.62 -76.78 14.45
N THR A 4 -21.23 -75.63 14.76
CA THR A 4 -22.52 -75.23 15.38
C THR A 4 -22.66 -73.71 15.15
N GLN A 5 -23.88 -73.24 14.85
CA GLN A 5 -24.53 -71.92 15.08
C GLN A 5 -23.72 -70.60 15.08
N LEU A 6 -24.28 -69.55 14.44
CA LEU A 6 -24.93 -68.44 15.16
C LEU A 6 -25.74 -67.48 14.26
N ALA A 7 -26.95 -67.19 14.74
CA ALA A 7 -27.73 -65.94 14.68
C ALA A 7 -27.96 -65.20 13.35
N VAL A 8 -29.24 -65.19 12.94
CA VAL A 8 -29.89 -64.14 12.16
C VAL A 8 -30.06 -62.91 13.05
N LEU A 9 -29.63 -61.73 12.59
CA LEU A 9 -30.23 -60.47 13.01
C LEU A 9 -30.36 -59.50 11.81
N THR A 10 -31.52 -58.87 11.81
CA THR A 10 -32.21 -58.01 10.84
C THR A 10 -31.44 -56.78 10.38
N ALA A 11 -31.73 -56.41 9.13
CA ALA A 11 -31.25 -55.23 8.42
C ALA A 11 -31.51 -53.91 9.16
N GLY A 12 -30.45 -53.13 9.34
CA GLY A 12 -30.49 -51.71 9.65
C GLY A 12 -29.90 -50.93 8.48
N ILE A 13 -30.73 -50.10 7.83
CA ILE A 13 -30.35 -49.16 6.79
C ILE A 13 -29.37 -48.15 7.39
N VAL A 14 -28.12 -48.14 6.94
CA VAL A 14 -27.21 -47.01 7.15
C VAL A 14 -27.25 -46.18 5.89
N GLY A 15 -27.92 -45.03 5.98
CA GLY A 15 -27.91 -44.02 4.94
C GLY A 15 -26.48 -43.58 4.65
N ALA A 16 -26.11 -43.59 3.37
CA ALA A 16 -24.89 -42.97 2.90
C ALA A 16 -24.95 -41.48 3.23
N SER A 17 -24.25 -41.06 4.28
CA SER A 17 -23.95 -39.66 4.51
C SER A 17 -23.13 -39.17 3.31
N LEU A 18 -23.76 -38.38 2.45
CA LEU A 18 -23.06 -37.51 1.53
C LEU A 18 -22.10 -36.65 2.36
N LEU A 19 -20.80 -36.96 2.28
CA LEU A 19 -19.75 -35.99 2.57
C LEU A 19 -20.00 -34.82 1.63
N SER A 20 -20.62 -33.77 2.14
CA SER A 20 -20.58 -32.46 1.51
C SER A 20 -19.10 -32.11 1.32
N LEU A 21 -18.61 -32.17 0.09
CA LEU A 21 -17.42 -31.46 -0.33
C LEU A 21 -17.66 -30.01 0.08
N VAL A 22 -17.03 -29.60 1.19
CA VAL A 22 -16.97 -28.21 1.59
C VAL A 22 -16.29 -27.50 0.42
N ASP A 23 -17.05 -26.66 -0.27
CA ASP A 23 -16.56 -25.73 -1.29
C ASP A 23 -15.26 -25.12 -0.73
N PRO A 24 -14.08 -25.27 -1.37
CA PRO A 24 -12.81 -24.76 -0.85
C PRO A 24 -12.71 -23.24 -1.05
N ARG A 25 -13.83 -22.54 -0.86
CA ARG A 25 -13.82 -21.09 -0.79
C ARG A 25 -12.90 -20.72 0.37
N PRO A 26 -11.95 -19.81 0.17
CA PRO A 26 -11.15 -19.32 1.27
C PRO A 26 -12.09 -18.82 2.36
N ALA A 27 -11.93 -19.36 3.57
CA ALA A 27 -12.74 -18.93 4.69
C ALA A 27 -12.58 -17.42 4.88
N VAL A 28 -13.68 -16.69 4.75
CA VAL A 28 -13.77 -15.30 5.23
C VAL A 28 -13.79 -15.40 6.75
N ALA A 29 -12.61 -15.42 7.37
CA ALA A 29 -12.49 -15.44 8.82
C ALA A 29 -12.77 -14.04 9.41
N ALA A 30 -13.01 -13.98 10.73
CA ALA A 30 -13.37 -12.78 11.49
C ALA A 30 -12.50 -11.54 11.16
N SER A 31 -13.06 -10.33 11.32
CA SER A 31 -12.43 -9.07 10.92
C SER A 31 -10.98 -8.90 11.43
N ALA A 32 -10.05 -8.59 10.52
CA ALA A 32 -8.66 -8.21 10.83
C ALA A 32 -8.59 -6.96 11.75
N LEU A 33 -9.61 -6.10 11.67
CA LEU A 33 -9.74 -4.88 12.43
C LEU A 33 -10.88 -5.00 13.45
N THR A 34 -10.60 -4.66 14.70
CA THR A 34 -11.63 -4.51 15.73
C THR A 34 -11.62 -3.08 16.25
N CYS A 35 -12.79 -2.49 16.40
CA CYS A 35 -12.96 -1.17 17.01
C CYS A 35 -13.98 -1.26 18.14
N SER A 36 -13.94 -0.30 19.06
CA SER A 36 -15.01 -0.11 20.04
C SER A 36 -16.36 0.05 19.32
N ALA A 37 -17.45 -0.40 19.97
CA ALA A 37 -18.81 -0.30 19.42
C ALA A 37 -19.19 1.15 19.04
N VAL A 38 -18.58 2.12 19.71
CA VAL A 38 -18.58 3.53 19.34
C VAL A 38 -17.13 4.00 19.38
N VAL A 39 -16.59 4.43 18.24
CA VAL A 39 -15.31 5.14 18.15
C VAL A 39 -15.58 6.61 18.48
N PRO A 40 -15.04 7.16 19.59
CA PRO A 40 -15.21 8.56 19.93
C PRO A 40 -14.38 9.42 18.97
N VAL A 41 -15.06 10.34 18.28
CA VAL A 41 -14.46 11.38 17.43
C VAL A 41 -14.84 12.74 18.00
N TYR A 42 -13.86 13.62 18.15
CA TYR A 42 -14.03 14.94 18.73
C TYR A 42 -13.72 16.01 17.70
N GLY A 43 -14.48 17.09 17.74
CA GLY A 43 -14.26 18.26 16.89
C GLY A 43 -14.32 19.55 17.70
N ILE A 44 -13.43 20.49 17.40
CA ILE A 44 -13.48 21.85 17.96
C ILE A 44 -14.13 22.75 16.93
N ASP A 45 -15.37 23.17 17.19
CA ASP A 45 -16.11 24.04 16.27
C ASP A 45 -15.56 25.47 16.25
N GLY A 46 -15.99 26.28 15.28
CA GLY A 46 -15.51 27.67 15.12
C GLY A 46 -15.86 28.59 16.29
N GLY A 47 -16.79 28.18 17.17
CA GLY A 47 -17.12 28.87 18.41
C GLY A 47 -16.27 28.43 19.61
N GLY A 48 -15.32 27.53 19.42
CA GLY A 48 -14.46 26.99 20.48
C GLY A 48 -15.15 25.96 21.38
N LYS A 49 -16.24 25.34 20.91
CA LYS A 49 -16.91 24.26 21.63
C LYS A 49 -16.31 22.92 21.22
N LEU A 50 -16.07 22.07 22.20
CA LEU A 50 -15.71 20.67 21.95
C LEU A 50 -17.00 19.88 21.72
N ARG A 51 -17.10 19.29 20.54
CA ARG A 51 -18.21 18.46 20.09
C ARG A 51 -17.78 17.00 20.08
N TRP A 52 -18.68 16.11 20.48
CA TRP A 52 -18.48 14.67 20.42
C TRP A 52 -19.32 14.05 19.31
N TYR A 53 -18.73 13.10 18.60
CA TYR A 53 -19.35 12.30 17.56
C TYR A 53 -19.02 10.82 17.81
N GLY A 54 -20.05 9.99 17.96
CA GLY A 54 -19.86 8.57 18.22
C GLY A 54 -19.97 7.75 16.95
N HIS A 55 -18.84 7.40 16.31
CA HIS A 55 -18.87 6.63 15.08
C HIS A 55 -19.09 5.13 15.36
N ARG A 56 -20.21 4.57 14.89
CA ARG A 56 -20.62 3.18 15.17
C ARG A 56 -20.02 2.14 14.24
N ALA A 57 -19.46 2.59 13.11
CA ALA A 57 -18.92 1.74 12.07
C ALA A 57 -17.41 1.94 11.89
N GLY A 58 -16.66 2.13 12.99
CA GLY A 58 -15.21 2.41 12.94
C GLY A 58 -14.38 1.40 12.16
N ALA A 59 -14.80 0.13 12.14
CA ALA A 59 -14.11 -0.93 11.41
C ALA A 59 -14.42 -0.96 9.90
N SER A 60 -15.65 -0.65 9.49
CA SER A 60 -16.03 -0.66 8.06
C SER A 60 -15.91 0.70 7.40
N GLY A 61 -15.95 1.80 8.15
CA GLY A 61 -15.98 3.16 7.64
C GLY A 61 -17.33 3.56 7.02
N GLU A 62 -18.41 2.84 7.30
CA GLU A 62 -19.76 3.28 6.89
C GLU A 62 -20.18 4.53 7.67
N ASP A 63 -20.91 5.44 7.02
CA ASP A 63 -21.37 6.69 7.64
C ASP A 63 -22.51 6.43 8.66
N SER A 64 -22.13 5.96 9.85
CA SER A 64 -23.05 5.54 10.90
C SER A 64 -22.66 6.12 12.26
N TRP A 65 -23.58 6.89 12.84
CA TRP A 65 -23.31 7.71 14.02
C TRP A 65 -24.29 7.43 15.18
N ALA A 66 -23.83 7.67 16.40
CA ALA A 66 -24.67 7.70 17.57
C ALA A 66 -25.69 8.84 17.51
N ALA A 67 -26.88 8.64 18.08
CA ALA A 67 -28.00 9.58 18.00
C ALA A 67 -27.64 10.99 18.49
N ASP A 68 -26.82 11.10 19.53
CA ASP A 68 -26.41 12.39 20.11
C ASP A 68 -25.10 12.94 19.51
N SER A 69 -24.70 12.47 18.32
CA SER A 69 -23.49 13.00 17.66
C SER A 69 -23.65 14.48 17.33
N GLY A 70 -22.60 15.27 17.56
CA GLY A 70 -22.60 16.73 17.50
C GLY A 70 -22.91 17.43 18.82
N LYS A 71 -23.18 16.68 19.90
CA LYS A 71 -23.42 17.29 21.21
C LYS A 71 -22.19 18.01 21.76
N GLU A 72 -22.45 19.11 22.45
CA GLU A 72 -21.43 19.89 23.14
C GLU A 72 -21.02 19.22 24.45
N ILE A 73 -19.72 18.98 24.63
CA ILE A 73 -19.15 18.42 25.86
C ILE A 73 -18.13 19.37 26.52
N GLY A 74 -17.78 20.48 25.88
CA GLY A 74 -16.86 21.47 26.43
C GLY A 74 -16.91 22.81 25.70
N TYR A 75 -16.32 23.84 26.30
CA TYR A 75 -16.22 25.20 25.75
C TYR A 75 -14.82 25.79 26.04
N GLY A 76 -14.43 26.81 25.28
CA GLY A 76 -13.14 27.51 25.43
C GLY A 76 -11.93 26.81 24.77
N TRP A 77 -12.19 25.82 23.92
CA TRP A 77 -11.14 25.00 23.28
C TRP A 77 -10.42 25.71 22.14
N ASN A 78 -10.98 26.80 21.61
CA ASN A 78 -10.35 27.64 20.57
C ASN A 78 -9.13 28.44 21.06
N THR A 79 -8.84 28.42 22.37
CA THR A 79 -7.65 29.08 22.95
C THR A 79 -6.41 28.18 22.95
N LEU A 80 -6.58 26.90 22.61
CA LEU A 80 -5.54 25.90 22.65
C LEU A 80 -4.84 25.86 21.28
N ALA A 81 -3.50 25.88 21.29
CA ALA A 81 -2.69 25.81 20.09
C ALA A 81 -2.74 24.42 19.44
N LYS A 82 -2.93 23.38 20.26
CA LYS A 82 -3.02 21.99 19.80
C LYS A 82 -3.86 21.15 20.74
N VAL A 83 -4.63 20.21 20.20
CA VAL A 83 -5.41 19.25 20.98
C VAL A 83 -5.32 17.88 20.32
N PHE A 84 -5.04 16.83 21.11
CA PHE A 84 -4.90 15.47 20.60
C PHE A 84 -5.34 14.44 21.64
N SER A 85 -5.77 13.26 21.17
CA SER A 85 -6.15 12.17 22.05
C SER A 85 -4.93 11.54 22.72
N GLY A 86 -5.06 11.22 24.01
CA GLY A 86 -4.19 10.35 24.77
C GLY A 86 -4.61 8.87 24.78
N GLY A 87 -5.78 8.55 24.21
CA GLY A 87 -6.45 7.26 24.29
C GLY A 87 -7.32 7.09 25.54
N ASN A 88 -8.34 6.25 25.48
CA ASN A 88 -9.27 5.92 26.57
C ASN A 88 -9.86 7.15 27.28
N GLY A 89 -10.31 8.13 26.48
CA GLY A 89 -10.90 9.38 26.95
C GLY A 89 -9.90 10.43 27.45
N VAL A 90 -8.61 10.11 27.55
CA VAL A 90 -7.57 11.10 27.85
C VAL A 90 -7.41 12.05 26.68
N ILE A 91 -7.34 13.35 26.96
CA ILE A 91 -7.13 14.41 25.98
C ILE A 91 -6.01 15.30 26.48
N TYR A 92 -5.04 15.55 25.62
CA TYR A 92 -3.96 16.50 25.88
C TYR A 92 -4.19 17.76 25.05
N ALA A 93 -3.82 18.90 25.62
CA ALA A 93 -3.84 20.15 24.89
C ALA A 93 -2.63 21.01 25.21
N VAL A 94 -2.12 21.73 24.22
CA VAL A 94 -1.07 22.74 24.40
C VAL A 94 -1.74 24.11 24.38
N ASP A 95 -1.54 24.90 25.43
CA ASP A 95 -2.06 26.28 25.48
C ASP A 95 -1.13 27.27 24.76
N GLY A 96 -1.57 28.53 24.67
CA GLY A 96 -0.82 29.59 23.98
C GLY A 96 0.55 29.93 24.60
N ASP A 97 0.79 29.55 25.86
CA ASP A 97 2.07 29.72 26.56
C ASP A 97 3.00 28.51 26.36
N GLY A 98 2.53 27.48 25.62
CA GLY A 98 3.28 26.25 25.39
C GLY A 98 3.21 25.25 26.54
N ASN A 99 2.23 25.37 27.44
CA ASN A 99 2.02 24.40 28.52
C ASN A 99 1.18 23.22 28.04
N LEU A 100 1.58 22.00 28.37
CA LEU A 100 0.79 20.80 28.16
C LEU A 100 -0.20 20.63 29.32
N LYS A 101 -1.49 20.66 28.98
CA LYS A 101 -2.61 20.43 29.88
C LYS A 101 -3.20 19.05 29.68
N TRP A 102 -3.59 18.43 30.79
CA TRP A 102 -4.29 17.15 30.82
C TRP A 102 -5.79 17.34 31.03
N TYR A 103 -6.57 16.55 30.31
CA TYR A 103 -8.01 16.41 30.44
C TYR A 103 -8.35 14.92 30.35
N ARG A 104 -9.48 14.53 30.93
CA ARG A 104 -10.02 13.18 30.70
C ARG A 104 -11.54 13.20 30.71
N HIS A 105 -12.10 12.83 29.56
CA HIS A 105 -13.51 12.60 29.35
C HIS A 105 -13.86 11.20 29.87
N LEU A 106 -14.80 11.12 30.81
CA LEU A 106 -15.13 9.90 31.55
C LEU A 106 -16.05 8.97 30.76
N ASP A 107 -16.86 9.52 29.86
CA ASP A 107 -17.91 8.80 29.15
C ASP A 107 -17.76 8.84 27.62
N PRO A 108 -16.57 8.52 27.06
CA PRO A 108 -16.31 8.69 25.63
C PRO A 108 -17.18 7.80 24.73
N ALA A 109 -17.73 6.69 25.26
CA ALA A 109 -18.59 5.77 24.51
C ALA A 109 -20.02 6.30 24.28
N THR A 110 -20.53 7.11 25.21
CA THR A 110 -21.88 7.70 25.14
C THR A 110 -21.83 9.18 24.83
N GLY A 111 -20.68 9.82 25.04
CA GLY A 111 -20.47 11.25 24.91
C GLY A 111 -21.07 12.09 26.04
N GLU A 112 -21.43 11.48 27.18
CA GLU A 112 -21.92 12.23 28.34
C GLU A 112 -20.89 13.26 28.80
N ARG A 113 -21.34 14.42 29.26
CA ARG A 113 -20.45 15.53 29.64
C ARG A 113 -19.80 15.31 31.02
N GLY A 114 -19.08 14.21 31.19
CA GLY A 114 -18.35 13.84 32.40
C GLY A 114 -16.85 14.10 32.27
N TRP A 115 -16.28 14.91 33.16
CA TRP A 115 -14.84 15.21 33.18
C TRP A 115 -14.20 14.75 34.49
N ALA A 116 -13.00 14.19 34.39
CA ALA A 116 -12.25 13.73 35.56
C ALA A 116 -11.85 14.91 36.47
N PRO A 117 -11.78 14.70 37.80
CA PRO A 117 -11.22 15.69 38.71
C PRO A 117 -9.80 16.08 38.30
N GLY A 118 -9.48 17.37 38.40
CA GLY A 118 -8.16 17.88 38.00
C GLY A 118 -7.97 18.08 36.49
N GLU A 119 -9.05 18.08 35.69
CA GLU A 119 -8.95 18.54 34.30
C GLU A 119 -8.31 19.94 34.20
N ARG A 120 -7.66 20.22 33.06
CA ARG A 120 -6.91 21.46 32.78
C ARG A 120 -5.62 21.63 33.60
N THR A 121 -5.21 20.61 34.36
CA THR A 121 -3.93 20.65 35.08
C THR A 121 -2.77 20.70 34.11
N VAL A 122 -1.84 21.63 34.34
CA VAL A 122 -0.57 21.69 33.60
C VAL A 122 0.32 20.55 34.06
N ILE A 123 0.73 19.70 33.13
CA ILE A 123 1.58 18.52 33.37
C ILE A 123 2.95 18.62 32.70
N GLY A 124 3.20 19.68 31.93
CA GLY A 124 4.49 19.94 31.30
C GLY A 124 4.56 21.34 30.67
N ASN A 125 5.76 21.83 30.41
CA ASN A 125 6.03 23.14 29.79
C ASN A 125 6.90 22.95 28.53
N GLY A 126 6.92 23.94 27.63
CA GLY A 126 7.79 23.95 26.45
C GLY A 126 7.28 23.12 25.25
N TRP A 127 5.98 22.85 25.20
CA TRP A 127 5.36 22.04 24.13
C TRP A 127 4.95 22.87 22.91
N GLY A 128 4.96 24.20 23.01
CA GLY A 128 4.54 25.11 21.93
C GLY A 128 5.48 25.14 20.72
N ASP A 129 6.71 24.64 20.85
CA ASP A 129 7.72 24.69 19.79
C ASP A 129 7.71 23.50 18.83
N PHE A 130 6.96 22.45 19.15
CA PHE A 130 6.86 21.26 18.30
C PHE A 130 6.00 21.53 17.05
N VAL A 131 6.44 21.00 15.92
CA VAL A 131 5.71 20.99 14.65
C VAL A 131 4.45 20.15 14.81
N ASP A 132 4.58 18.93 15.35
CA ASP A 132 3.45 18.06 15.61
C ASP A 132 3.65 17.20 16.87
N ILE A 133 2.54 16.75 17.46
CA ILE A 133 2.50 15.98 18.71
C ILE A 133 1.34 15.01 18.62
N VAL A 134 1.61 13.73 18.87
CA VAL A 134 0.60 12.65 18.89
C VAL A 134 0.84 11.70 20.06
N SER A 135 -0.21 11.02 20.52
CA SER A 135 -0.10 9.94 21.50
C SER A 135 -0.26 8.58 20.82
N ALA A 136 0.50 7.57 21.28
CA ALA A 136 0.26 6.17 20.93
C ALA A 136 -0.63 5.43 21.94
N GLY A 137 -1.23 6.15 22.88
CA GLY A 137 -1.96 5.56 24.00
C GLY A 137 -1.05 5.25 25.18
N SER A 138 -1.64 4.81 26.29
CA SER A 138 -0.91 4.35 27.49
C SER A 138 0.14 5.34 28.02
N GLY A 139 -0.09 6.64 27.79
CA GLY A 139 0.78 7.73 28.19
C GLY A 139 1.98 8.00 27.28
N VAL A 140 2.19 7.23 26.21
CA VAL A 140 3.28 7.43 25.26
C VAL A 140 2.95 8.59 24.32
N ILE A 141 3.81 9.60 24.28
CA ILE A 141 3.64 10.81 23.46
C ILE A 141 4.88 10.99 22.60
N TYR A 142 4.68 11.29 21.33
CA TYR A 142 5.71 11.65 20.38
C TYR A 142 5.55 13.10 19.97
N ALA A 143 6.66 13.82 19.91
CA ALA A 143 6.68 15.21 19.49
C ALA A 143 7.75 15.42 18.42
N LEU A 144 7.36 15.95 17.27
CA LEU A 144 8.26 16.28 16.16
C LEU A 144 8.67 17.74 16.30
N ASP A 145 9.97 18.00 16.36
CA ASP A 145 10.49 19.35 16.42
C ASP A 145 10.75 19.97 15.03
N LYS A 146 11.20 21.23 15.02
CA LYS A 146 11.50 21.99 13.80
C LYS A 146 12.79 21.50 13.09
N ALA A 147 13.66 20.78 13.79
CA ALA A 147 14.87 20.19 13.22
C ALA A 147 14.59 18.84 12.52
N GLY A 148 13.39 18.29 12.69
CA GLY A 148 13.03 16.97 12.19
C GLY A 148 13.48 15.85 13.14
N ASP A 149 13.62 16.15 14.43
CA ASP A 149 13.85 15.19 15.49
C ASP A 149 12.52 14.77 16.13
N LEU A 150 12.36 13.45 16.29
CA LEU A 150 11.24 12.85 16.99
C LEU A 150 11.63 12.61 18.45
N HIS A 151 10.97 13.33 19.34
CA HIS A 151 11.11 13.19 20.78
C HIS A 151 10.10 12.18 21.33
N TRP A 152 10.52 11.42 22.33
CA TRP A 152 9.66 10.50 23.07
C TRP A 152 9.41 10.98 24.48
N TYR A 153 8.17 10.85 24.94
CA TYR A 153 7.75 11.11 26.31
C TYR A 153 6.83 9.99 26.77
N ARG A 154 6.80 9.75 28.09
CA ARG A 154 5.78 8.88 28.67
C ARG A 154 5.20 9.43 29.97
N HIS A 155 3.94 9.83 29.91
CA HIS A 155 3.14 10.22 31.05
C HIS A 155 2.73 8.97 31.84
N LEU A 156 3.11 8.88 33.11
CA LEU A 156 2.91 7.69 33.94
C LEU A 156 1.52 7.64 34.60
N SER A 157 0.85 8.78 34.72
CA SER A 157 -0.46 8.89 35.39
C SER A 157 -1.57 9.40 34.45
N PRO A 158 -1.73 8.88 33.22
CA PRO A 158 -2.71 9.43 32.26
C PRO A 158 -4.17 9.25 32.71
N ALA A 159 -4.45 8.32 33.63
CA ALA A 159 -5.79 8.11 34.17
C ALA A 159 -6.20 9.15 35.22
N THR A 160 -5.24 9.78 35.91
CA THR A 160 -5.47 10.68 37.06
C THR A 160 -4.93 12.09 36.85
N GLY A 161 -4.07 12.32 35.86
CA GLY A 161 -3.57 13.65 35.50
C GLY A 161 -2.40 14.17 36.33
N GLU A 162 -1.80 13.35 37.19
CA GLU A 162 -0.58 13.74 37.92
C GLU A 162 0.61 13.94 36.96
N ALA A 163 1.36 15.04 37.13
CA ALA A 163 2.51 15.38 36.29
C ALA A 163 3.75 14.48 36.52
N ARG A 164 3.61 13.18 36.27
CA ARG A 164 4.66 12.16 36.46
C ARG A 164 5.13 11.63 35.11
N TRP A 165 6.42 11.75 34.86
CA TRP A 165 7.03 11.34 33.59
C TRP A 165 8.00 10.17 33.79
N ALA A 166 8.05 9.27 32.80
CA ALA A 166 9.03 8.19 32.78
C ALA A 166 10.45 8.76 32.62
N PRO A 167 11.48 8.10 33.20
CA PRO A 167 12.86 8.47 32.96
C PRO A 167 13.19 8.56 31.47
N GLY A 168 13.91 9.62 31.07
CA GLY A 168 14.28 9.86 29.68
C GLY A 168 13.17 10.47 28.81
N SER A 169 12.03 10.87 29.38
CA SER A 169 11.05 11.70 28.65
C SER A 169 11.70 12.97 28.13
N GLY A 170 11.48 13.29 26.86
CA GLY A 170 12.07 14.40 26.12
C GLY A 170 13.28 14.05 25.25
N LYS A 171 13.81 12.81 25.35
CA LYS A 171 14.93 12.40 24.50
C LYS A 171 14.51 12.26 23.04
N VAL A 172 15.45 12.61 22.16
CA VAL A 172 15.34 12.32 20.73
C VAL A 172 15.50 10.81 20.52
N ILE A 173 14.53 10.18 19.89
CA ILE A 173 14.57 8.76 19.54
C ILE A 173 14.83 8.53 18.05
N ARG A 174 14.72 9.59 17.23
CA ARG A 174 14.99 9.56 15.80
C ARG A 174 15.22 10.95 15.23
N SER A 175 16.02 11.04 14.17
CA SER A 175 16.29 12.26 13.41
C SER A 175 16.00 12.09 11.92
N GLY A 176 16.08 13.20 11.18
CA GLY A 176 16.00 13.21 9.71
C GLY A 176 14.59 13.32 9.15
N TRP A 177 13.62 13.73 9.97
CA TRP A 177 12.21 13.90 9.57
C TRP A 177 11.92 15.33 9.09
N THR A 178 12.90 16.00 8.48
CA THR A 178 12.79 17.42 8.05
C THR A 178 11.69 17.68 7.03
N ALA A 179 11.31 16.65 6.26
CA ALA A 179 10.21 16.75 5.29
C ALA A 179 8.84 16.41 5.90
N ILE A 180 8.77 15.86 7.12
CA ILE A 180 7.52 15.46 7.76
C ILE A 180 6.92 16.69 8.45
N THR A 181 5.64 16.96 8.19
CA THR A 181 4.92 18.10 8.75
C THR A 181 3.77 17.68 9.64
N THR A 182 3.33 16.42 9.53
CA THR A 182 2.19 15.92 10.28
C THR A 182 2.42 14.48 10.71
N LEU A 183 2.03 14.15 11.93
CA LEU A 183 2.09 12.83 12.53
C LEU A 183 0.68 12.26 12.68
N MET A 184 0.57 10.95 12.50
CA MET A 184 -0.61 10.18 12.89
C MET A 184 -0.16 8.95 13.68
N THR A 185 -1.04 8.46 14.55
CA THR A 185 -0.77 7.30 15.40
C THR A 185 -1.51 6.07 14.91
N GLY A 186 -0.83 4.94 14.87
CA GLY A 186 -1.44 3.63 14.66
C GLY A 186 -1.66 2.85 15.95
N ARG A 187 -1.33 3.44 17.12
CA ARG A 187 -1.22 2.80 18.45
C ARG A 187 0.02 1.91 18.58
N ASP A 188 0.45 1.64 19.82
CA ASP A 188 1.44 0.62 20.19
C ASP A 188 2.77 0.71 19.40
N GLY A 189 3.26 1.93 19.17
CA GLY A 189 4.52 2.18 18.47
C GLY A 189 4.39 2.37 16.95
N THR A 190 3.23 2.08 16.37
CA THR A 190 2.97 2.40 14.95
C THR A 190 2.77 3.90 14.80
N LEU A 191 3.53 4.51 13.90
CA LEU A 191 3.48 5.93 13.58
C LEU A 191 3.43 6.13 12.06
N TYR A 192 2.77 7.21 11.66
CA TYR A 192 2.80 7.68 10.29
C TYR A 192 3.29 9.12 10.26
N GLY A 193 4.16 9.44 9.31
CA GLY A 193 4.56 10.82 9.02
C GLY A 193 4.09 11.22 7.63
N VAL A 194 3.32 12.29 7.54
CA VAL A 194 2.94 12.92 6.27
C VAL A 194 3.99 13.97 5.93
N ASN A 195 4.59 13.85 4.75
CA ASN A 195 5.56 14.81 4.27
C ASN A 195 4.93 15.99 3.53
N THR A 196 5.74 17.00 3.20
CA THR A 196 5.33 18.19 2.45
C THR A 196 4.74 17.91 1.06
N LYS A 197 4.92 16.70 0.51
CA LYS A 197 4.33 16.24 -0.75
C LYS A 197 3.00 15.48 -0.55
N GLY A 198 2.52 15.34 0.68
CA GLY A 198 1.33 14.54 0.99
C GLY A 198 1.56 13.03 0.95
N GLN A 199 2.81 12.56 1.01
CA GLN A 199 3.13 11.14 1.10
C GLN A 199 3.18 10.71 2.57
N VAL A 200 2.55 9.58 2.86
CA VAL A 200 2.55 8.93 4.17
C VAL A 200 3.67 7.93 4.24
N ARG A 201 4.54 8.11 5.22
CA ARG A 201 5.58 7.15 5.57
C ARG A 201 5.20 6.42 6.85
N TRP A 202 5.38 5.10 6.85
CA TRP A 202 5.08 4.25 8.01
C TRP A 202 6.33 4.01 8.85
N TYR A 203 6.17 3.96 10.17
CA TYR A 203 7.24 3.73 11.13
C TYR A 203 6.76 2.80 12.25
N ASP A 204 7.60 1.84 12.62
CA ASP A 204 7.35 0.93 13.75
C ASP A 204 8.37 1.19 14.86
N HIS A 205 7.97 1.89 15.92
CA HIS A 205 8.79 2.05 17.10
C HIS A 205 8.60 0.84 18.02
N THR A 206 9.61 -0.02 18.05
CA THR A 206 9.53 -1.37 18.66
C THR A 206 9.55 -1.39 20.19
N ASP A 207 9.96 -0.31 20.85
CA ASP A 207 9.97 -0.18 22.31
C ASP A 207 9.32 1.14 22.76
N PRO A 208 8.01 1.31 22.49
CA PRO A 208 7.32 2.57 22.75
C PRO A 208 7.12 2.84 24.24
N VAL A 209 7.18 1.82 25.09
CA VAL A 209 6.93 1.93 26.53
C VAL A 209 8.16 2.42 27.29
N SER A 210 9.35 2.03 26.87
CA SER A 210 10.63 2.44 27.49
C SER A 210 11.31 3.57 26.71
N GLY A 211 10.83 3.86 25.50
CA GLY A 211 11.38 4.89 24.63
C GLY A 211 12.69 4.43 23.99
N GLY A 212 12.78 3.20 23.52
CA GLY A 212 13.96 2.77 22.77
C GLY A 212 14.22 3.67 21.55
N THR A 213 15.39 3.56 20.94
CA THR A 213 15.68 4.26 19.67
C THR A 213 15.54 3.33 18.46
N THR A 214 15.00 2.12 18.68
CA THR A 214 14.96 1.04 17.68
C THR A 214 13.66 1.06 16.92
N PHE A 215 13.75 1.06 15.58
CA PHE A 215 12.61 0.96 14.69
C PHE A 215 12.65 -0.33 13.85
N GLY A 216 11.49 -0.88 13.56
CA GLY A 216 11.31 -2.11 12.80
C GLY A 216 11.73 -2.01 11.33
N LEU A 217 11.87 -3.15 10.66
CA LEU A 217 12.18 -3.23 9.22
C LEU A 217 11.08 -2.56 8.37
N GLY A 218 11.44 -1.97 7.22
CA GLY A 218 10.48 -1.30 6.33
C GLY A 218 10.06 0.10 6.79
N THR A 219 10.48 0.50 7.97
CA THR A 219 10.29 1.84 8.52
C THR A 219 10.81 2.93 7.57
N GLY A 220 9.99 3.95 7.33
CA GLY A 220 10.26 5.10 6.48
C GLY A 220 9.83 4.93 5.03
N LEU A 221 9.40 3.73 4.61
CA LEU A 221 8.84 3.51 3.28
C LEU A 221 7.52 4.27 3.11
N VAL A 222 7.25 4.74 1.88
CA VAL A 222 5.97 5.36 1.54
C VAL A 222 4.90 4.27 1.48
N THR A 223 3.85 4.42 2.28
CA THR A 223 2.70 3.50 2.33
C THR A 223 1.47 4.10 1.65
N GLY A 224 1.34 5.43 1.59
CA GLY A 224 0.19 6.09 0.99
C GLY A 224 0.50 7.50 0.51
N GLU A 225 -0.42 8.12 -0.22
CA GLU A 225 -0.24 9.43 -0.86
C GLU A 225 -1.55 10.23 -0.96
N GLY A 226 -1.47 11.49 -1.40
CA GLY A 226 -2.61 12.40 -1.57
C GLY A 226 -3.11 13.00 -0.26
N TRP A 227 -2.22 13.15 0.73
CA TRP A 227 -2.60 13.69 2.05
C TRP A 227 -2.52 15.21 2.16
N THR A 228 -2.10 15.89 1.08
CA THR A 228 -2.25 17.36 0.95
C THR A 228 -3.71 17.81 0.92
N ASP A 229 -4.61 16.90 0.57
CA ASP A 229 -6.04 17.20 0.43
C ASP A 229 -6.76 17.25 1.78
N TYR A 230 -6.08 16.82 2.85
CA TYR A 230 -6.64 16.67 4.19
C TYR A 230 -5.95 17.56 5.22
N ARG A 231 -6.74 18.03 6.19
CA ARG A 231 -6.33 18.72 7.40
C ARG A 231 -6.77 17.93 8.62
N SER A 232 -6.08 18.14 9.75
CA SER A 232 -6.36 17.46 11.02
C SER A 232 -6.45 15.93 10.92
N PRO A 233 -5.51 15.23 10.25
CA PRO A 233 -5.54 13.78 10.25
C PRO A 233 -5.26 13.24 11.65
N SER A 234 -6.10 12.32 12.12
CA SER A 234 -6.01 11.74 13.46
C SER A 234 -6.24 10.24 13.41
N GLY A 235 -5.29 9.49 13.94
CA GLY A 235 -5.40 8.05 14.08
C GLY A 235 -6.31 7.64 15.23
N ALA A 236 -7.11 6.58 15.03
CA ALA A 236 -7.91 5.92 16.05
C ALA A 236 -7.31 4.57 16.49
N GLY A 237 -6.10 4.26 16.03
CA GLY A 237 -5.43 2.97 16.20
C GLY A 237 -5.65 2.02 15.02
N ALA A 238 -4.80 0.99 14.91
CA ALA A 238 -4.94 -0.09 13.92
C ALA A 238 -5.02 0.36 12.46
N GLY A 239 -4.39 1.48 12.11
CA GLY A 239 -4.39 2.02 10.76
C GLY A 239 -5.65 2.81 10.38
N VAL A 240 -6.63 2.93 11.27
CA VAL A 240 -7.82 3.77 11.08
C VAL A 240 -7.47 5.23 11.31
N VAL A 241 -7.80 6.09 10.36
CA VAL A 241 -7.54 7.54 10.41
C VAL A 241 -8.79 8.30 9.98
N TYR A 242 -9.09 9.36 10.73
CA TYR A 242 -10.08 10.36 10.38
C TYR A 242 -9.39 11.64 9.96
N ALA A 243 -9.89 12.30 8.93
CA ALA A 243 -9.39 13.61 8.53
C ALA A 243 -10.51 14.47 7.94
N LEU A 244 -10.28 15.77 7.84
CA LEU A 244 -11.17 16.70 7.15
C LEU A 244 -10.55 17.08 5.81
N ASP A 245 -11.31 17.10 4.71
CA ASP A 245 -10.80 17.71 3.47
C ASP A 245 -10.86 19.25 3.54
N ALA A 246 -10.44 19.95 2.49
CA ALA A 246 -10.49 21.42 2.44
C ALA A 246 -11.91 22.01 2.60
N SER A 247 -12.96 21.28 2.21
CA SER A 247 -14.35 21.72 2.37
C SER A 247 -14.89 21.54 3.79
N GLY A 248 -14.19 20.76 4.62
CA GLY A 248 -14.69 20.34 5.93
C GLY A 248 -15.65 19.15 5.85
N ARG A 249 -15.50 18.29 4.85
CA ARG A 249 -16.08 16.96 4.89
C ARG A 249 -15.15 16.02 5.64
N MET A 250 -15.71 15.17 6.48
CA MET A 250 -14.95 14.14 7.18
C MET A 250 -14.75 12.91 6.31
N TRP A 251 -13.55 12.35 6.38
CA TRP A 251 -13.16 11.15 5.65
C TRP A 251 -12.62 10.09 6.60
N TRP A 252 -12.98 8.84 6.31
CA TRP A 252 -12.41 7.65 6.94
C TRP A 252 -11.40 7.01 6.00
N HIS A 253 -10.25 6.65 6.58
CA HIS A 253 -9.16 5.96 5.91
C HIS A 253 -8.74 4.76 6.74
N HIS A 254 -8.32 3.69 6.07
CA HIS A 254 -7.76 2.52 6.73
C HIS A 254 -6.55 1.96 5.98
N HIS A 255 -5.40 2.03 6.63
CA HIS A 255 -4.21 1.29 6.24
C HIS A 255 -4.35 -0.15 6.71
N ALA A 256 -4.40 -1.09 5.77
CA ALA A 256 -4.72 -2.48 6.03
C ALA A 256 -3.60 -3.26 6.74
N ASP A 257 -2.34 -2.80 6.63
CA ASP A 257 -1.17 -3.47 7.22
C ASP A 257 -0.38 -2.58 8.19
N PRO A 258 -1.00 -2.03 9.25
CA PRO A 258 -0.32 -1.12 10.16
C PRO A 258 0.78 -1.81 10.99
N LEU A 259 0.81 -3.15 11.03
CA LEU A 259 1.80 -3.93 11.78
C LEU A 259 3.11 -4.18 11.01
N ALA A 260 3.14 -3.92 9.71
CA ALA A 260 4.36 -4.09 8.91
C ALA A 260 4.56 -3.04 7.81
N GLY A 261 3.57 -2.19 7.52
CA GLY A 261 3.76 -1.05 6.63
C GLY A 261 3.63 -1.36 5.14
N ALA A 262 2.98 -2.47 4.75
CA ALA A 262 2.71 -2.68 3.33
C ALA A 262 1.83 -1.55 2.76
N PRO A 263 2.10 -1.02 1.56
CA PRO A 263 1.37 0.10 0.94
C PRO A 263 -0.05 -0.26 0.49
N VAL A 264 -0.88 -0.75 1.41
CA VAL A 264 -2.22 -1.28 1.16
C VAL A 264 -3.21 -0.47 1.98
N TRP A 265 -4.01 0.30 1.28
CA TRP A 265 -5.07 1.12 1.86
C TRP A 265 -6.42 0.68 1.29
N GLN A 266 -7.43 0.71 2.15
CA GLN A 266 -8.83 0.54 1.76
C GLN A 266 -9.34 1.77 1.00
N ASP A 267 -10.49 1.61 0.34
CA ASP A 267 -11.18 2.74 -0.27
C ASP A 267 -11.49 3.82 0.77
N ARG A 268 -11.20 5.07 0.41
CA ARG A 268 -11.50 6.23 1.25
C ARG A 268 -13.01 6.40 1.29
N ARG A 269 -13.57 6.52 2.49
CA ARG A 269 -15.03 6.67 2.65
C ARG A 269 -15.36 8.07 3.13
N PRO A 270 -16.19 8.82 2.38
CA PRO A 270 -16.74 10.05 2.90
C PRO A 270 -17.71 9.70 4.03
N LEU A 271 -17.62 10.45 5.12
CA LEU A 271 -18.55 10.35 6.24
C LEU A 271 -19.41 11.63 6.26
N ASN A 272 -19.40 12.30 7.40
CA ASN A 272 -20.24 13.43 7.75
C ASN A 272 -19.75 14.77 7.16
N GLU A 273 -20.67 15.70 6.96
CA GLU A 273 -20.44 17.05 6.44
C GLU A 273 -20.66 18.11 7.54
N GLY A 274 -20.43 19.39 7.22
CA GLY A 274 -20.66 20.49 8.17
C GLY A 274 -19.50 20.80 9.12
N PHE A 275 -18.31 20.25 8.86
CA PHE A 275 -17.09 20.53 9.63
C PHE A 275 -16.27 21.68 9.03
N ALA A 276 -16.86 22.50 8.15
CA ALA A 276 -16.17 23.62 7.53
C ALA A 276 -15.62 24.62 8.57
N SER A 277 -16.38 24.90 9.63
CA SER A 277 -15.96 25.80 10.71
C SER A 277 -15.06 25.14 11.75
N PHE A 278 -14.83 23.83 11.67
CA PHE A 278 -14.07 23.10 12.68
C PHE A 278 -12.57 23.30 12.46
N THR A 279 -11.91 23.66 13.55
CA THR A 279 -10.47 23.99 13.60
C THR A 279 -9.61 22.75 13.85
N THR A 280 -10.17 21.75 14.53
CA THR A 280 -9.46 20.50 14.86
C THR A 280 -10.45 19.34 14.85
N LEU A 281 -10.00 18.20 14.36
CA LEU A 281 -10.66 16.90 14.49
C LEU A 281 -9.66 15.91 15.10
N PHE A 282 -10.09 15.13 16.09
CA PHE A 282 -9.28 14.02 16.60
C PHE A 282 -10.14 12.86 17.09
N ALA A 283 -9.69 11.64 16.84
CA ALA A 283 -10.33 10.42 17.33
C ALA A 283 -9.61 9.87 18.57
N ASP A 284 -10.30 9.05 19.36
CA ASP A 284 -9.65 8.33 20.45
C ASP A 284 -8.57 7.38 19.88
N ALA A 285 -7.31 7.63 20.22
CA ALA A 285 -6.14 6.97 19.63
C ALA A 285 -6.06 5.45 19.89
N THR A 286 -6.91 4.93 20.78
CA THR A 286 -6.92 3.53 21.20
C THR A 286 -8.22 2.80 20.87
N ALA A 287 -9.13 3.46 20.15
CA ALA A 287 -10.46 2.91 19.85
C ALA A 287 -10.42 1.67 18.96
N CYS A 288 -9.39 1.52 18.13
CA CYS A 288 -9.22 0.39 17.22
C CYS A 288 -7.93 -0.40 17.49
N ALA A 289 -7.98 -1.71 17.25
CA ALA A 289 -6.90 -2.67 17.42
C ALA A 289 -6.88 -3.70 16.26
N GLN A 290 -5.68 -4.06 15.80
CA GLN A 290 -5.47 -5.12 14.81
C GLN A 290 -5.46 -6.50 15.46
N GLY A 291 -6.03 -7.48 14.77
CA GLY A 291 -5.99 -8.89 15.16
C GLY A 291 -4.63 -9.53 14.83
N GLN A 292 -3.71 -9.59 15.79
CA GLN A 292 -2.36 -10.15 15.57
C GLN A 292 -2.32 -11.65 15.21
N SER A 293 -3.38 -12.40 15.52
CA SER A 293 -3.45 -13.84 15.22
C SER A 293 -4.30 -14.16 13.98
N PHE A 294 -4.71 -13.15 13.21
CA PHE A 294 -5.61 -13.32 12.08
C PHE A 294 -4.89 -13.93 10.85
N THR A 295 -5.53 -14.90 10.19
CA THR A 295 -5.08 -15.46 8.90
C THR A 295 -6.30 -15.74 8.04
N GLY A 296 -6.30 -15.27 6.80
CA GLY A 296 -7.45 -15.40 5.91
C GLY A 296 -7.57 -14.25 4.92
N TYR A 297 -8.64 -14.28 4.13
CA TYR A 297 -8.90 -13.26 3.12
C TYR A 297 -9.85 -12.18 3.63
N THR A 298 -9.61 -10.95 3.20
CA THR A 298 -10.52 -9.80 3.40
C THR A 298 -10.59 -9.00 2.11
N PRO A 299 -11.77 -8.44 1.74
CA PRO A 299 -11.86 -7.51 0.62
C PRO A 299 -10.92 -6.32 0.78
N GLY A 300 -10.30 -5.91 -0.33
CA GLY A 300 -9.55 -4.66 -0.46
C GLY A 300 -10.23 -3.72 -1.46
N LYS A 301 -9.56 -2.62 -1.80
CA LYS A 301 -10.02 -1.67 -2.82
C LYS A 301 -10.06 -2.28 -4.22
N SER A 302 -10.89 -1.76 -5.11
CA SER A 302 -10.81 -1.99 -6.56
C SER A 302 -10.71 -3.48 -6.96
N GLY A 303 -11.53 -4.35 -6.35
CA GLY A 303 -11.56 -5.79 -6.64
C GLY A 303 -10.41 -6.61 -6.04
N GLN A 304 -9.65 -6.04 -5.09
CA GLN A 304 -8.60 -6.74 -4.38
C GLN A 304 -9.14 -7.72 -3.33
N ASN A 305 -8.39 -8.79 -3.14
CA ASN A 305 -8.49 -9.75 -2.05
C ASN A 305 -7.15 -9.71 -1.31
N LEU A 306 -7.20 -9.26 -0.06
CA LEU A 306 -6.05 -9.16 0.82
C LEU A 306 -5.91 -10.46 1.59
N TYR A 307 -4.80 -11.17 1.42
CA TYR A 307 -4.48 -12.33 2.23
C TYR A 307 -3.66 -11.90 3.44
N TYR A 308 -4.21 -12.12 4.63
CA TYR A 308 -3.53 -11.89 5.89
C TYR A 308 -2.83 -13.15 6.38
N SER A 309 -1.64 -12.97 6.96
CA SER A 309 -0.91 -13.97 7.72
C SER A 309 -0.44 -13.32 9.03
N GLN A 310 -0.88 -13.86 10.17
CA GLN A 310 -0.57 -13.31 11.50
C GLN A 310 -0.87 -11.80 11.63
N GLY A 311 -2.06 -11.39 11.17
CA GLY A 311 -2.53 -10.00 11.24
C GLY A 311 -1.83 -9.03 10.28
N ARG A 312 -0.89 -9.50 9.44
CA ARG A 312 -0.19 -8.69 8.42
C ARG A 312 -0.69 -9.03 7.04
N VAL A 313 -0.73 -8.06 6.15
CA VAL A 313 -1.02 -8.33 4.72
C VAL A 313 0.18 -9.05 4.11
N GLY A 314 0.01 -10.34 3.82
CA GLY A 314 1.04 -11.17 3.19
C GLY A 314 0.98 -11.14 1.66
N ALA A 315 -0.22 -10.98 1.10
CA ALA A 315 -0.42 -10.85 -0.35
C ALA A 315 -1.63 -9.98 -0.72
N VAL A 316 -1.57 -9.36 -1.90
CA VAL A 316 -2.64 -8.65 -2.58
C VAL A 316 -2.88 -9.34 -3.92
N LEU A 317 -4.12 -9.79 -4.12
CA LEU A 317 -4.55 -10.47 -5.34
C LEU A 317 -5.75 -9.72 -5.90
N THR A 318 -5.78 -9.44 -7.20
CA THR A 318 -6.89 -8.68 -7.82
C THR A 318 -7.72 -9.60 -8.70
N GLU A 319 -9.05 -9.59 -8.57
CA GLU A 319 -9.93 -10.43 -9.39
C GLU A 319 -9.60 -10.29 -10.88
N GLY A 320 -9.40 -11.40 -11.58
CA GLY A 320 -9.07 -11.43 -13.00
C GLY A 320 -7.60 -11.16 -13.37
N ALA A 321 -6.77 -10.65 -12.44
CA ALA A 321 -5.34 -10.49 -12.67
C ALA A 321 -4.57 -11.81 -12.49
N ARG A 322 -3.44 -11.97 -13.17
CA ARG A 322 -2.48 -13.06 -12.98
C ARG A 322 -1.23 -12.65 -12.22
N THR A 323 -1.07 -11.40 -11.86
CA THR A 323 0.00 -10.93 -10.99
C THR A 323 -0.52 -10.77 -9.56
N ALA A 324 0.26 -11.25 -8.60
CA ALA A 324 0.03 -11.05 -7.17
C ALA A 324 1.23 -10.37 -6.53
N VAL A 325 0.96 -9.40 -5.66
CA VAL A 325 2.00 -8.74 -4.87
C VAL A 325 2.05 -9.40 -3.51
N THR A 326 3.22 -9.90 -3.12
CA THR A 326 3.50 -10.45 -1.80
C THR A 326 4.46 -9.50 -1.06
N TYR A 327 4.40 -9.48 0.29
CA TYR A 327 5.21 -8.55 1.09
C TYR A 327 6.25 -9.28 1.94
N GLY A 328 7.46 -9.36 1.38
CA GLY A 328 8.60 -10.05 1.97
C GLY A 328 9.63 -9.12 2.63
N PRO A 329 10.90 -9.57 2.72
CA PRO A 329 12.02 -8.72 3.10
C PRO A 329 12.15 -7.51 2.18
N GLN A 330 12.65 -6.40 2.74
CA GLN A 330 12.94 -5.19 1.97
C GLN A 330 14.11 -5.43 1.02
N ARG A 331 14.00 -4.89 -0.19
CA ARG A 331 15.04 -4.89 -1.23
C ARG A 331 15.11 -3.53 -1.90
N LYS A 332 16.17 -3.31 -2.68
CA LYS A 332 16.49 -2.03 -3.32
C LYS A 332 16.88 -2.26 -4.78
N PHE A 333 16.25 -1.51 -5.68
CA PHE A 333 16.61 -1.43 -7.09
C PHE A 333 17.32 -0.10 -7.37
N ALA A 334 18.42 -0.16 -8.11
CA ALA A 334 19.25 0.98 -8.48
C ALA A 334 19.94 0.70 -9.81
N GLU A 335 20.29 1.77 -10.53
CA GLU A 335 21.00 1.73 -11.81
C GLU A 335 21.96 2.93 -11.88
N PRO A 336 23.14 2.83 -12.54
CA PRO A 336 24.10 3.93 -12.62
C PRO A 336 23.59 5.22 -13.26
N THR A 337 22.57 5.14 -14.13
CA THR A 337 22.02 6.26 -14.91
C THR A 337 21.02 7.12 -14.11
N THR A 338 20.91 6.90 -12.79
CA THR A 338 20.17 7.76 -11.85
C THR A 338 20.70 7.61 -10.42
N GLU A 339 20.60 8.68 -9.62
CA GLU A 339 20.83 8.58 -8.16
C GLU A 339 19.60 8.05 -7.41
N ALA A 340 18.43 8.05 -8.07
CA ALA A 340 17.19 7.59 -7.46
C ALA A 340 17.17 6.07 -7.32
N THR A 341 16.61 5.59 -6.22
CA THR A 341 16.54 4.15 -5.93
C THR A 341 15.16 3.77 -5.46
N VAL A 342 14.68 2.59 -5.84
CA VAL A 342 13.38 2.07 -5.39
C VAL A 342 13.62 1.09 -4.26
N SER A 343 13.29 1.47 -3.04
CA SER A 343 13.26 0.55 -1.90
C SER A 343 11.85 0.04 -1.69
N THR A 344 11.67 -1.27 -1.67
CA THR A 344 10.34 -1.88 -1.58
C THR A 344 10.38 -3.20 -0.82
N ARG A 345 9.24 -3.55 -0.23
CA ARG A 345 8.96 -4.89 0.32
C ARG A 345 8.08 -5.72 -0.62
N ALA A 346 7.65 -5.15 -1.74
CA ALA A 346 6.80 -5.82 -2.71
C ALA A 346 7.60 -6.86 -3.52
N TRP A 347 7.00 -8.05 -3.69
CA TRP A 347 7.46 -9.14 -4.53
C TRP A 347 6.32 -9.57 -5.45
N VAL A 348 6.52 -9.47 -6.76
CA VAL A 348 5.51 -9.69 -7.80
C VAL A 348 5.67 -11.09 -8.36
N ARG A 349 4.65 -11.92 -8.16
CA ARG A 349 4.62 -13.31 -8.58
C ARG A 349 3.53 -13.52 -9.63
N LEU A 350 3.81 -14.39 -10.61
CA LEU A 350 2.79 -14.85 -11.53
C LEU A 350 1.94 -15.95 -10.89
N LEU A 351 0.63 -15.86 -11.11
CA LEU A 351 -0.39 -16.81 -10.67
C LEU A 351 -0.61 -17.91 -11.72
N PRO A 352 -0.99 -19.13 -11.29
CA PRO A 352 -1.27 -20.24 -12.21
C PRO A 352 -2.40 -19.96 -13.22
N GLY A 353 -3.27 -19.01 -12.92
CA GLY A 353 -4.34 -18.52 -13.79
C GLY A 353 -4.83 -17.16 -13.30
N PRO A 354 -5.84 -16.56 -13.95
CA PRO A 354 -6.54 -15.38 -13.42
C PRO A 354 -7.03 -15.65 -12.00
N TRP A 355 -6.79 -14.69 -11.10
CA TRP A 355 -7.21 -14.80 -9.72
C TRP A 355 -8.73 -14.78 -9.62
N SER A 356 -9.25 -15.69 -8.80
CA SER A 356 -10.61 -15.67 -8.27
C SER A 356 -10.61 -16.40 -6.93
N PRO A 357 -11.44 -16.01 -5.94
CA PRO A 357 -11.60 -16.78 -4.70
C PRO A 357 -12.12 -18.20 -4.95
N SER A 358 -12.67 -18.47 -6.13
CA SER A 358 -13.12 -19.80 -6.56
C SER A 358 -12.03 -20.66 -7.21
N ALA A 359 -10.84 -20.10 -7.46
CA ALA A 359 -9.77 -20.84 -8.14
C ALA A 359 -9.32 -22.05 -7.28
N PRO A 360 -9.06 -23.23 -7.87
CA PRO A 360 -8.70 -24.44 -7.11
C PRO A 360 -7.44 -24.31 -6.23
N TRP A 361 -6.56 -23.38 -6.58
CA TRP A 361 -5.31 -23.08 -5.88
C TRP A 361 -5.42 -21.88 -4.93
N ALA A 362 -6.59 -21.23 -4.83
CA ALA A 362 -6.77 -20.00 -4.03
C ALA A 362 -6.47 -20.19 -2.54
N ALA A 363 -6.80 -21.36 -1.98
CA ALA A 363 -6.58 -21.66 -0.57
C ALA A 363 -5.11 -21.97 -0.23
N THR A 364 -4.32 -22.50 -1.17
CA THR A 364 -2.97 -23.00 -0.91
C THR A 364 -1.87 -22.09 -1.46
N TRP A 365 -2.15 -21.33 -2.51
CA TRP A 365 -1.15 -20.49 -3.17
C TRP A 365 -0.50 -19.47 -2.23
N PRO A 366 -1.21 -18.72 -1.36
CA PRO A 366 -0.54 -17.74 -0.50
C PRO A 366 0.45 -18.40 0.45
N ALA A 367 0.04 -19.46 1.15
CA ALA A 367 0.91 -20.17 2.10
C ALA A 367 2.19 -20.70 1.43
N ALA A 368 2.11 -21.09 0.15
CA ALA A 368 3.27 -21.54 -0.62
C ALA A 368 4.17 -20.40 -1.15
N ASN A 369 3.69 -19.15 -1.21
CA ASN A 369 4.38 -18.08 -1.92
C ASN A 369 4.75 -16.85 -1.09
N ILE A 370 4.04 -16.51 0.00
CA ILE A 370 4.31 -15.27 0.75
C ILE A 370 5.67 -15.24 1.45
N ALA A 371 6.24 -16.41 1.75
CA ALA A 371 7.56 -16.53 2.38
C ALA A 371 8.70 -16.69 1.36
N ARG A 372 8.38 -16.79 0.06
CA ARG A 372 9.37 -17.01 -0.99
C ARG A 372 10.19 -15.75 -1.24
N THR A 373 11.51 -15.94 -1.30
CA THR A 373 12.51 -14.89 -1.58
C THR A 373 13.37 -15.23 -2.80
N ASP A 374 13.05 -16.32 -3.50
CA ASP A 374 13.64 -16.62 -4.79
C ASP A 374 13.16 -15.63 -5.85
N GLU A 375 13.86 -15.60 -6.98
CA GLU A 375 13.66 -14.65 -8.08
C GLU A 375 12.19 -14.42 -8.44
N ASP A 376 11.76 -13.16 -8.44
CA ASP A 376 10.40 -12.75 -8.85
C ASP A 376 10.41 -11.92 -10.14
N LEU A 377 9.25 -11.41 -10.57
CA LEU A 377 9.14 -10.67 -11.83
C LEU A 377 9.95 -9.36 -11.85
N LEU A 378 10.17 -8.72 -10.70
CA LEU A 378 11.01 -7.52 -10.64
C LEU A 378 12.49 -7.88 -10.71
N ASP A 379 12.91 -8.95 -10.03
CA ASP A 379 14.28 -9.46 -10.14
C ASP A 379 14.58 -9.86 -11.59
N ILE A 380 13.64 -10.53 -12.26
CA ILE A 380 13.75 -10.88 -13.69
C ILE A 380 13.91 -9.62 -14.53
N ALA A 381 13.08 -8.59 -14.31
CA ALA A 381 13.14 -7.34 -15.07
C ALA A 381 14.53 -6.68 -15.02
N THR A 382 15.21 -6.72 -13.87
CA THR A 382 16.55 -6.13 -13.72
C THR A 382 17.70 -6.92 -14.36
N GLN A 383 17.46 -8.16 -14.81
CA GLN A 383 18.51 -9.00 -15.40
C GLN A 383 18.84 -8.67 -16.85
N TYR A 384 18.20 -7.64 -17.40
CA TYR A 384 18.36 -7.18 -18.77
C TYR A 384 18.79 -5.71 -18.84
N LEU A 385 19.13 -5.11 -17.70
CA LEU A 385 19.74 -3.78 -17.66
C LEU A 385 21.13 -3.81 -18.31
N ALA A 386 21.63 -2.63 -18.70
CA ALA A 386 23.01 -2.46 -19.16
C ALA A 386 24.01 -3.12 -18.19
N ASP A 387 25.01 -3.82 -18.74
CA ASP A 387 26.03 -4.57 -18.00
C ASP A 387 25.50 -5.71 -17.10
N ALA A 388 24.22 -6.08 -17.19
CA ALA A 388 23.69 -7.18 -16.38
C ALA A 388 24.43 -8.50 -16.69
N PRO A 389 24.85 -9.26 -15.65
CA PRO A 389 25.66 -10.44 -15.84
C PRO A 389 24.89 -11.51 -16.61
N SER A 390 25.58 -12.14 -17.57
CA SER A 390 24.99 -13.23 -18.35
C SER A 390 24.67 -14.43 -17.47
N LYS A 391 23.46 -14.96 -17.62
CA LYS A 391 23.05 -16.24 -17.03
C LYS A 391 22.84 -17.26 -18.15
N VAL A 392 23.46 -18.43 -18.01
CA VAL A 392 23.42 -19.50 -18.99
C VAL A 392 22.85 -20.76 -18.36
N ARG A 393 21.97 -21.45 -19.08
CA ARG A 393 21.44 -22.77 -18.71
C ARG A 393 21.37 -23.62 -19.97
N ASP A 394 21.91 -24.83 -19.91
CA ASP A 394 21.91 -25.78 -21.03
C ASP A 394 22.44 -25.18 -22.35
N GLY A 395 23.46 -24.32 -22.25
CA GLY A 395 24.07 -23.63 -23.40
C GLY A 395 23.33 -22.39 -23.89
N LEU A 396 22.13 -22.10 -23.36
CA LEU A 396 21.35 -20.91 -23.70
C LEU A 396 21.62 -19.77 -22.71
N ARG A 397 22.06 -18.62 -23.21
CA ARG A 397 22.04 -17.36 -22.46
C ARG A 397 20.59 -16.90 -22.35
N TYR A 398 20.01 -17.02 -21.16
CA TYR A 398 18.60 -16.69 -20.90
C TYR A 398 18.42 -15.37 -20.14
N ALA A 399 19.52 -14.73 -19.73
CA ALA A 399 19.55 -13.43 -19.08
C ALA A 399 20.91 -12.73 -19.27
N GLY A 400 20.94 -11.42 -19.06
CA GLY A 400 22.09 -10.54 -19.19
C GLY A 400 21.74 -9.31 -20.02
N ASP A 401 22.71 -8.40 -20.16
CA ASP A 401 22.58 -7.15 -20.93
C ASP A 401 21.81 -7.33 -22.25
N ALA A 402 20.80 -6.47 -22.47
CA ALA A 402 19.91 -6.49 -23.62
C ALA A 402 19.91 -5.13 -24.32
N HIS A 403 20.11 -5.15 -25.62
CA HIS A 403 19.98 -3.97 -26.48
C HIS A 403 18.49 -3.69 -26.78
N TYR A 404 18.14 -2.50 -27.26
CA TYR A 404 16.78 -2.26 -27.78
C TYR A 404 16.59 -2.94 -29.15
N GLY A 405 17.62 -2.83 -29.99
CA GLY A 405 17.65 -3.31 -31.36
C GLY A 405 18.89 -2.81 -32.09
N PRO A 406 19.18 -3.34 -33.29
CA PRO A 406 20.33 -2.96 -34.09
C PRO A 406 20.28 -1.48 -34.48
N LEU A 407 21.45 -0.85 -34.62
CA LEU A 407 21.56 0.50 -35.16
C LEU A 407 21.23 0.52 -36.65
N LEU A 408 20.34 1.43 -37.03
CA LEU A 408 20.00 1.73 -38.42
C LEU A 408 20.99 2.74 -39.01
N PRO A 409 21.07 2.85 -40.35
CA PRO A 409 21.97 3.80 -41.02
C PRO A 409 21.74 5.27 -40.64
N ASP A 410 20.53 5.62 -40.18
CA ASP A 410 20.17 6.97 -39.72
C ASP A 410 20.55 7.24 -38.25
N GLY A 411 21.15 6.26 -37.57
CA GLY A 411 21.55 6.34 -36.17
C GLY A 411 20.41 6.03 -35.18
N THR A 412 19.21 5.73 -35.66
CA THR A 412 18.10 5.24 -34.81
C THR A 412 18.21 3.73 -34.58
N ARG A 413 17.35 3.16 -33.74
CA ARG A 413 17.36 1.73 -33.43
C ARG A 413 16.16 1.00 -33.99
N GLU A 414 16.45 -0.20 -34.47
CA GLU A 414 15.53 -1.25 -34.89
C GLU A 414 14.41 -1.49 -33.87
N GLU A 415 13.14 -1.20 -34.17
CA GLU A 415 12.02 -1.70 -33.38
C GLU A 415 11.52 -3.04 -33.93
N GLY A 416 11.11 -3.95 -33.05
CA GLY A 416 10.62 -5.27 -33.44
C GLY A 416 11.25 -6.44 -32.69
N SER A 417 12.30 -6.21 -31.88
CA SER A 417 12.95 -7.27 -31.11
C SER A 417 12.06 -7.83 -30.00
N ASP A 418 11.81 -9.15 -30.02
CA ASP A 418 11.05 -9.90 -29.02
C ASP A 418 11.93 -10.87 -28.21
N PHE A 419 11.34 -11.58 -27.24
CA PHE A 419 12.06 -12.50 -26.37
C PHE A 419 12.79 -13.62 -27.15
N ASN A 420 12.21 -14.11 -28.24
CA ASN A 420 12.79 -15.17 -29.07
C ASN A 420 14.04 -14.69 -29.83
N ASP A 421 14.08 -13.41 -30.22
CA ASP A 421 15.24 -12.77 -30.86
C ASP A 421 16.40 -12.63 -29.88
N TYR A 422 16.12 -12.11 -28.68
CA TYR A 422 17.10 -12.06 -27.61
C TYR A 422 17.75 -13.43 -27.37
N LEU A 423 16.95 -14.48 -27.32
CA LEU A 423 17.41 -15.85 -27.08
C LEU A 423 18.08 -16.49 -28.31
N GLY A 424 17.74 -16.04 -29.52
CA GLY A 424 18.12 -16.69 -30.77
C GLY A 424 17.44 -18.05 -30.96
N LEU A 425 16.17 -18.18 -30.55
CA LEU A 425 15.41 -19.42 -30.60
C LEU A 425 14.15 -19.28 -31.44
N ALA A 426 13.78 -20.32 -32.19
CA ALA A 426 12.45 -20.38 -32.78
C ALA A 426 11.40 -20.68 -31.71
N TRP A 427 10.31 -19.93 -31.70
CA TRP A 427 9.21 -20.13 -30.75
C TRP A 427 7.99 -20.71 -31.42
N THR A 428 7.32 -21.65 -30.76
CA THR A 428 6.09 -22.27 -31.28
C THR A 428 4.89 -21.72 -30.53
N TYR A 429 4.00 -21.05 -31.27
CA TYR A 429 2.66 -20.68 -30.85
C TYR A 429 1.67 -21.76 -31.29
N ASP A 430 0.42 -21.68 -30.83
CA ASP A 430 -0.61 -22.68 -31.14
C ASP A 430 -0.87 -22.84 -32.65
N ASP A 431 -0.70 -21.78 -33.44
CA ASP A 431 -1.02 -21.73 -34.86
C ASP A 431 0.19 -21.60 -35.80
N ARG A 432 1.38 -21.29 -35.28
CA ARG A 432 2.59 -21.02 -36.09
C ARG A 432 3.89 -21.18 -35.33
N ILE A 433 4.99 -21.28 -36.08
CA ILE A 433 6.36 -21.17 -35.56
C ILE A 433 6.93 -19.82 -36.00
N ASP A 434 7.57 -19.13 -35.07
CA ASP A 434 8.19 -17.83 -35.25
C ASP A 434 9.71 -17.96 -35.09
N PRO A 435 10.49 -17.90 -36.18
CA PRO A 435 11.95 -17.95 -36.11
C PRO A 435 12.51 -16.61 -35.59
N PRO A 436 13.68 -16.61 -34.94
CA PRO A 436 14.29 -15.37 -34.45
C PRO A 436 14.90 -14.56 -35.59
N GLU A 437 14.73 -13.24 -35.55
CA GLU A 437 15.49 -12.30 -36.36
C GLU A 437 16.96 -12.28 -35.90
N THR A 438 17.84 -12.95 -36.63
CA THR A 438 19.26 -13.09 -36.22
C THR A 438 19.97 -11.75 -35.99
N ARG A 439 19.56 -10.68 -36.69
CA ARG A 439 20.11 -9.32 -36.52
C ARG A 439 19.70 -8.63 -35.22
N GLN A 440 18.65 -9.13 -34.57
CA GLN A 440 18.13 -8.66 -33.28
C GLN A 440 18.56 -9.58 -32.12
N LYS A 441 19.56 -10.43 -32.34
CA LYS A 441 20.13 -11.24 -31.25
C LYS A 441 20.55 -10.34 -30.08
N ASP A 442 20.24 -10.79 -28.86
CA ASP A 442 20.46 -10.06 -27.62
C ASP A 442 19.68 -8.71 -27.52
N SER A 443 18.63 -8.51 -28.33
CA SER A 443 17.81 -7.30 -28.30
C SER A 443 16.38 -7.56 -27.77
N LEU A 444 15.83 -6.60 -27.03
CA LEU A 444 14.47 -6.57 -26.51
C LEU A 444 13.89 -5.16 -26.67
N ASP A 445 12.87 -4.98 -27.50
CA ASP A 445 12.12 -3.71 -27.52
C ASP A 445 11.21 -3.59 -26.28
N CYS A 446 10.44 -2.50 -26.15
CA CYS A 446 9.62 -2.25 -24.96
C CYS A 446 8.66 -3.40 -24.63
N SER A 447 7.96 -3.90 -25.65
CA SER A 447 7.04 -5.03 -25.56
C SER A 447 7.74 -6.38 -25.50
N GLY A 448 8.84 -6.56 -26.21
CA GLY A 448 9.69 -7.75 -26.16
C GLY A 448 10.28 -7.97 -24.78
N PHE A 449 10.69 -6.89 -24.12
CA PHE A 449 11.12 -6.89 -22.72
C PHE A 449 10.00 -7.36 -21.78
N VAL A 450 8.78 -6.82 -21.92
CA VAL A 450 7.64 -7.26 -21.11
C VAL A 450 7.29 -8.73 -21.35
N ARG A 451 7.33 -9.19 -22.61
CA ARG A 451 7.10 -10.60 -22.98
C ARG A 451 8.21 -11.53 -22.50
N MET A 452 9.45 -11.04 -22.44
CA MET A 452 10.56 -11.75 -21.80
C MET A 452 10.30 -11.92 -20.30
N VAL A 453 9.95 -10.84 -19.60
CA VAL A 453 9.76 -10.83 -18.14
C VAL A 453 8.52 -11.63 -17.72
N LEU A 454 7.34 -11.26 -18.22
CA LEU A 454 6.09 -11.92 -17.84
C LEU A 454 5.91 -13.27 -18.54
N GLY A 455 6.27 -13.34 -19.82
CA GLY A 455 6.00 -14.49 -20.67
C GLY A 455 7.03 -15.60 -20.55
N TYR A 456 8.15 -15.47 -21.25
CA TYR A 456 9.16 -16.54 -21.33
C TYR A 456 9.74 -16.89 -19.95
N ARG A 457 10.13 -15.88 -19.16
CA ARG A 457 10.70 -16.09 -17.82
C ARG A 457 9.64 -16.30 -16.75
N GLY A 458 8.53 -15.56 -16.82
CA GLY A 458 7.47 -15.58 -15.82
C GLY A 458 6.48 -16.74 -15.99
N GLY A 459 6.34 -17.28 -17.21
CA GLY A 459 5.41 -18.36 -17.55
C GLY A 459 4.01 -17.89 -17.98
N TYR A 460 3.81 -16.61 -18.29
CA TYR A 460 2.55 -16.13 -18.86
C TYR A 460 2.46 -16.60 -20.31
N PRO A 461 1.34 -17.21 -20.76
CA PRO A 461 1.17 -17.55 -22.17
C PRO A 461 1.42 -16.34 -23.08
N LEU A 462 2.11 -16.58 -24.20
CA LEU A 462 2.45 -15.58 -25.20
C LEU A 462 1.65 -15.85 -26.48
N GLY A 463 1.08 -14.79 -27.05
CA GLY A 463 0.34 -14.85 -28.31
C GLY A 463 1.02 -14.02 -29.39
N ILE A 464 0.72 -14.33 -30.65
CA ILE A 464 1.18 -13.56 -31.81
C ILE A 464 0.03 -13.37 -32.79
N GLY A 465 0.07 -12.29 -33.57
CA GLY A 465 -0.98 -11.93 -34.53
C GLY A 465 -1.94 -10.84 -34.02
N ASP A 466 -3.00 -10.60 -34.79
CA ASP A 466 -3.92 -9.49 -34.56
C ASP A 466 -5.17 -9.87 -33.76
N THR A 467 -5.50 -11.15 -33.67
CA THR A 467 -6.63 -11.63 -32.87
C THR A 467 -6.23 -11.69 -31.41
N LEU A 468 -6.83 -10.81 -30.60
CA LEU A 468 -6.56 -10.76 -29.16
C LEU A 468 -7.26 -11.90 -28.43
N SER A 469 -6.59 -12.42 -27.41
CA SER A 469 -7.16 -13.37 -26.46
C SER A 469 -6.96 -12.85 -25.04
N LYS A 470 -7.85 -13.20 -24.13
CA LYS A 470 -7.68 -12.91 -22.68
C LYS A 470 -6.73 -13.88 -21.98
N SER A 471 -6.13 -14.82 -22.71
CA SER A 471 -5.28 -15.87 -22.16
C SER A 471 -3.79 -15.67 -22.39
N ALA A 472 -3.39 -14.93 -23.43
CA ALA A 472 -1.99 -14.79 -23.83
C ALA A 472 -1.59 -13.33 -24.15
N ILE A 473 -0.40 -12.92 -23.70
CA ILE A 473 0.12 -11.56 -23.89
C ILE A 473 0.39 -11.36 -25.40
N PRO A 474 -0.23 -10.37 -26.06
CA PRO A 474 0.00 -10.10 -27.48
C PRO A 474 1.37 -9.44 -27.71
N ARG A 475 1.76 -9.24 -28.98
CA ARG A 475 3.10 -8.76 -29.32
C ARG A 475 3.28 -7.25 -29.13
N ARG A 476 2.27 -6.44 -29.47
CA ARG A 476 2.39 -4.97 -29.54
C ARG A 476 1.88 -4.29 -28.27
N ALA A 477 2.49 -3.17 -27.89
CA ALA A 477 2.08 -2.38 -26.72
C ALA A 477 0.60 -1.96 -26.79
N VAL A 478 0.13 -1.45 -27.94
CA VAL A 478 -1.29 -1.11 -28.17
C VAL A 478 -2.23 -2.30 -27.91
N GLN A 479 -1.83 -3.50 -28.34
CA GLN A 479 -2.62 -4.71 -28.14
C GLN A 479 -2.61 -5.13 -26.68
N MET A 480 -1.47 -5.04 -26.00
CA MET A 480 -1.38 -5.35 -24.57
C MET A 480 -2.29 -4.43 -23.73
N ALA A 481 -2.42 -3.16 -24.14
CA ALA A 481 -3.27 -2.15 -23.51
C ALA A 481 -4.77 -2.32 -23.78
N ASP A 482 -5.14 -3.10 -24.80
CA ASP A 482 -6.54 -3.36 -25.17
C ASP A 482 -7.29 -4.09 -24.06
N GLU A 483 -8.60 -3.84 -23.94
CA GLU A 483 -9.47 -4.49 -22.95
C GLU A 483 -9.71 -5.99 -23.20
N ASN A 484 -9.47 -6.43 -24.44
CA ASN A 484 -9.59 -7.83 -24.86
C ASN A 484 -8.29 -8.62 -24.71
N ALA A 485 -7.17 -7.95 -24.41
CA ALA A 485 -5.94 -8.60 -24.00
C ALA A 485 -5.98 -8.99 -22.51
N PRO A 486 -5.11 -9.90 -22.05
CA PRO A 486 -5.14 -10.41 -20.67
C PRO A 486 -4.93 -9.33 -19.62
N GLY A 487 -5.29 -9.65 -18.37
CA GLY A 487 -5.21 -8.75 -17.22
C GLY A 487 -6.40 -7.79 -17.11
N ILE A 488 -6.35 -6.92 -16.11
CA ILE A 488 -7.40 -5.96 -15.78
C ILE A 488 -6.87 -4.52 -15.88
N THR A 489 -7.66 -3.63 -16.49
CA THR A 489 -7.35 -2.20 -16.51
C THR A 489 -7.53 -1.62 -15.12
N VAL A 490 -6.49 -0.99 -14.58
CA VAL A 490 -6.53 -0.36 -13.25
C VAL A 490 -6.63 1.16 -13.36
N ILE A 491 -6.07 1.74 -14.42
CA ILE A 491 -6.15 3.17 -14.72
C ILE A 491 -6.36 3.32 -16.22
N ASP A 492 -7.33 4.14 -16.63
CA ASP A 492 -7.58 4.49 -18.02
C ASP A 492 -7.78 6.01 -18.17
N GLY A 493 -6.79 6.67 -18.77
CA GLY A 493 -6.85 8.10 -19.12
C GLY A 493 -7.38 8.36 -20.54
N GLY A 494 -7.66 7.31 -21.32
CA GLY A 494 -7.93 7.45 -22.75
C GLY A 494 -6.77 8.15 -23.46
N THR A 495 -7.05 9.31 -24.07
CA THR A 495 -6.03 10.16 -24.71
C THR A 495 -5.39 11.18 -23.76
N ALA A 496 -5.91 11.32 -22.54
CA ALA A 496 -5.38 12.25 -21.54
C ALA A 496 -4.41 11.55 -20.59
N LYS A 497 -3.51 12.32 -19.99
CA LYS A 497 -2.67 11.85 -18.89
C LYS A 497 -3.54 11.56 -17.65
N PRO A 498 -3.47 10.35 -17.05
CA PRO A 498 -4.10 10.14 -15.75
C PRO A 498 -3.50 11.04 -14.66
N THR A 499 -4.34 11.51 -13.75
CA THR A 499 -3.97 12.42 -12.66
C THR A 499 -3.85 11.74 -11.30
N SER A 500 -4.30 10.49 -11.20
CA SER A 500 -4.26 9.70 -9.97
C SER A 500 -3.36 8.49 -10.16
N TYR A 501 -2.57 8.19 -9.13
CA TYR A 501 -1.72 7.00 -9.04
C TYR A 501 -2.27 5.99 -8.01
N ALA A 502 -3.42 6.30 -7.40
CA ALA A 502 -3.91 5.62 -6.21
C ALA A 502 -4.15 4.12 -6.42
N ASP A 503 -4.48 3.68 -7.64
CA ASP A 503 -4.77 2.27 -7.96
C ASP A 503 -3.56 1.47 -8.46
N LEU A 504 -2.42 2.13 -8.68
CA LEU A 504 -1.19 1.45 -9.08
C LEU A 504 -0.67 0.52 -7.99
N GLN A 505 -0.16 -0.63 -8.43
CA GLN A 505 0.60 -1.58 -7.64
C GLN A 505 1.91 -1.91 -8.34
N THR A 506 2.97 -2.12 -7.58
CA THR A 506 4.24 -2.62 -8.12
C THR A 506 4.00 -3.87 -8.96
N GLY A 507 4.54 -3.90 -10.18
CA GLY A 507 4.33 -4.95 -11.16
C GLY A 507 3.25 -4.65 -12.21
N ASP A 508 2.45 -3.60 -12.03
CA ASP A 508 1.49 -3.17 -13.05
C ASP A 508 2.22 -2.76 -14.34
N LEU A 509 1.62 -3.11 -15.48
CA LEU A 509 2.05 -2.64 -16.78
C LEU A 509 1.58 -1.21 -16.99
N LEU A 510 2.48 -0.37 -17.46
CA LEU A 510 2.23 1.03 -17.78
C LEU A 510 2.33 1.21 -19.30
N PHE A 511 1.45 2.03 -19.86
CA PHE A 511 1.34 2.24 -21.30
C PHE A 511 1.40 3.72 -21.66
N TRP A 512 2.17 4.03 -22.70
CA TRP A 512 2.38 5.39 -23.18
C TRP A 512 2.14 5.51 -24.68
N ASP A 513 1.79 6.72 -25.06
CA ASP A 513 1.71 7.26 -26.43
C ASP A 513 2.89 8.22 -26.57
N ALA A 514 4.10 7.64 -26.67
CA ALA A 514 5.38 8.32 -26.47
C ALA A 514 6.02 8.85 -27.76
N SER A 515 5.54 8.40 -28.91
CA SER A 515 5.89 8.91 -30.23
C SER A 515 4.93 10.02 -30.66
N THR A 516 5.27 10.75 -31.72
CA THR A 516 4.42 11.83 -32.26
C THR A 516 4.07 11.60 -33.73
N ASP A 517 4.50 10.47 -34.26
CA ASP A 517 4.68 10.16 -35.67
C ASP A 517 3.80 8.99 -36.15
N ASP A 518 3.18 8.25 -35.23
CA ASP A 518 2.27 7.13 -35.55
C ASP A 518 0.78 7.40 -35.25
N GLY A 519 0.46 8.55 -34.63
CA GLY A 519 -0.90 8.92 -34.22
C GLY A 519 -0.95 9.31 -32.73
N THR A 520 -2.10 9.04 -32.08
CA THR A 520 -2.27 9.11 -30.61
C THR A 520 -2.41 7.69 -30.02
N ALA A 521 -1.70 6.73 -30.60
CA ALA A 521 -1.83 5.32 -30.28
C ALA A 521 -0.79 4.92 -29.21
N ILE A 522 -1.11 3.91 -28.40
CA ILE A 522 -0.15 3.39 -27.42
C ILE A 522 0.99 2.68 -28.16
N ASP A 523 2.21 3.16 -28.01
CA ASP A 523 3.41 2.65 -28.67
C ASP A 523 4.44 2.07 -27.69
N HIS A 524 4.31 2.35 -26.39
CA HIS A 524 5.32 1.98 -25.40
C HIS A 524 4.71 1.31 -24.17
N VAL A 525 5.45 0.36 -23.60
CA VAL A 525 5.06 -0.38 -22.40
C VAL A 525 6.24 -0.59 -21.44
N GLY A 526 5.94 -0.73 -20.15
CA GLY A 526 6.91 -0.87 -19.07
C GLY A 526 6.27 -1.39 -17.79
N ILE A 527 7.07 -1.62 -16.76
CA ILE A 527 6.65 -2.23 -15.50
C ILE A 527 6.82 -1.22 -14.37
N TYR A 528 5.76 -0.97 -13.60
CA TYR A 528 5.80 -0.07 -12.45
C TYR A 528 6.60 -0.69 -11.29
N LEU A 529 7.56 0.05 -10.73
CA LEU A 529 8.42 -0.42 -9.64
C LEU A 529 7.93 0.06 -8.26
N GLY A 530 7.26 1.20 -8.20
CA GLY A 530 6.86 1.84 -6.96
C GLY A 530 7.41 3.26 -6.83
N ILE A 531 7.41 3.79 -5.61
CA ILE A 531 7.90 5.13 -5.30
C ILE A 531 9.40 5.08 -4.99
N ASP A 532 10.18 5.94 -5.64
CA ASP A 532 11.62 6.01 -5.44
C ASP A 532 12.05 6.88 -4.24
N SER A 533 13.36 6.93 -3.98
CA SER A 533 13.96 7.69 -2.88
C SER A 533 13.75 9.21 -2.98
N THR A 534 13.36 9.73 -4.14
CA THR A 534 13.01 11.14 -4.36
C THR A 534 11.50 11.40 -4.19
N GLY A 535 10.72 10.34 -3.99
CA GLY A 535 9.27 10.38 -3.86
C GLY A 535 8.54 10.41 -5.20
N LYS A 536 9.13 9.85 -6.26
CA LYS A 536 8.55 9.81 -7.62
C LYS A 536 8.12 8.40 -8.02
N HIS A 537 7.11 8.31 -8.87
CA HIS A 537 6.54 7.05 -9.35
C HIS A 537 7.42 6.44 -10.44
N ARG A 538 8.28 5.49 -10.07
CA ARG A 538 9.32 4.95 -10.96
C ARG A 538 8.90 3.66 -11.66
N PHE A 539 9.38 3.49 -12.87
CA PHE A 539 9.15 2.30 -13.70
C PHE A 539 10.42 1.83 -14.39
N ILE A 540 10.38 0.63 -14.99
CA ILE A 540 11.43 0.09 -15.86
C ILE A 540 10.84 -0.18 -17.25
N SER A 541 11.54 0.21 -18.31
CA SER A 541 11.15 -0.10 -19.70
C SER A 541 12.36 -0.13 -20.64
N SER A 542 12.26 -0.87 -21.75
CA SER A 542 13.28 -0.87 -22.79
C SER A 542 13.12 0.28 -23.77
N ARG A 543 14.20 1.02 -24.06
CA ARG A 543 14.14 2.27 -24.84
C ARG A 543 15.22 2.38 -25.90
N LYS A 544 14.87 3.01 -27.03
CA LYS A 544 15.78 3.33 -28.13
C LYS A 544 16.99 4.18 -27.68
N THR A 545 16.75 5.16 -26.82
CA THR A 545 17.74 6.18 -26.43
C THR A 545 18.88 5.66 -25.57
N VAL A 546 18.59 4.74 -24.65
CA VAL A 546 19.58 4.12 -23.74
C VAL A 546 20.05 2.75 -24.20
N ASP A 547 19.54 2.28 -25.33
CA ASP A 547 19.80 0.94 -25.87
C ASP A 547 19.41 -0.21 -24.94
N GLY A 548 18.15 -0.25 -24.53
CA GLY A 548 17.63 -1.39 -23.78
C GLY A 548 16.83 -1.02 -22.54
N PRO A 549 16.53 -2.01 -21.68
CA PRO A 549 15.86 -1.83 -20.40
C PRO A 549 16.60 -0.86 -19.47
N THR A 550 15.88 0.11 -18.93
CA THR A 550 16.37 1.04 -17.92
C THR A 550 15.28 1.43 -16.93
N LEU A 551 15.67 1.65 -15.67
CA LEU A 551 14.91 2.34 -14.63
C LEU A 551 15.48 3.74 -14.34
N GLY A 552 16.55 4.14 -15.03
CA GLY A 552 17.25 5.40 -14.86
C GLY A 552 16.68 6.56 -15.66
N ASP A 553 17.38 7.70 -15.65
CA ASP A 553 16.83 8.96 -16.18
C ASP A 553 17.53 9.43 -17.47
N GLU A 554 18.42 8.61 -18.02
CA GLU A 554 19.06 8.85 -19.31
C GLU A 554 18.05 8.66 -20.47
N GLY A 555 18.10 9.56 -21.45
CA GLY A 555 17.16 9.55 -22.58
C GLY A 555 15.70 9.82 -22.21
N GLY A 556 15.42 10.26 -20.98
CA GLY A 556 14.09 10.57 -20.44
C GLY A 556 13.92 10.00 -19.02
N SER A 557 13.27 10.75 -18.11
CA SER A 557 13.10 10.24 -16.74
C SER A 557 12.17 9.03 -16.69
N SER A 558 12.57 7.99 -15.95
CA SER A 558 11.73 6.81 -15.69
C SER A 558 10.69 7.06 -14.62
N THR A 559 9.97 8.18 -14.69
CA THR A 559 8.99 8.59 -13.68
C THR A 559 7.68 9.11 -14.29
N LEU A 560 6.56 8.89 -13.61
CA LEU A 560 5.22 9.33 -14.07
C LEU A 560 4.84 10.76 -13.66
N ASP A 561 5.68 11.40 -12.86
CA ASP A 561 5.40 12.65 -12.14
C ASP A 561 6.56 13.67 -12.20
N SER A 562 7.31 13.70 -13.31
CA SER A 562 8.44 14.60 -13.57
C SER A 562 8.23 15.65 -14.66
N ALA A 563 7.04 15.73 -15.25
CA ALA A 563 6.70 16.53 -16.43
C ALA A 563 7.56 16.25 -17.68
N THR A 564 8.30 15.14 -17.69
CA THR A 564 9.11 14.67 -18.84
C THR A 564 8.26 13.89 -19.84
N LEU A 565 8.86 13.36 -20.91
CA LEU A 565 8.15 12.63 -21.97
C LEU A 565 7.20 11.59 -21.40
N TYR A 566 7.72 10.64 -20.60
CA TYR A 566 6.93 9.54 -20.05
C TYR A 566 5.91 9.96 -18.99
N ASP A 567 6.10 11.09 -18.30
CA ASP A 567 5.03 11.66 -17.51
C ASP A 567 3.87 12.10 -18.43
N ARG A 568 4.18 12.92 -19.44
CA ARG A 568 3.17 13.56 -20.31
C ARG A 568 2.46 12.59 -21.23
N SER A 569 3.14 11.52 -21.65
CA SER A 569 2.61 10.51 -22.57
C SER A 569 1.93 9.34 -21.88
N TRP A 570 1.90 9.27 -20.55
CA TRP A 570 1.24 8.15 -19.87
C TRP A 570 -0.26 8.16 -20.13
N ARG A 571 -0.84 7.01 -20.46
CA ARG A 571 -2.26 6.87 -20.81
C ARG A 571 -2.99 5.86 -19.97
N LYS A 572 -2.35 4.73 -19.67
CA LYS A 572 -3.05 3.57 -19.12
C LYS A 572 -2.16 2.75 -18.21
N ALA A 573 -2.78 2.02 -17.30
CA ALA A 573 -2.12 0.94 -16.58
C ALA A 573 -3.02 -0.31 -16.53
N LYS A 574 -2.41 -1.49 -16.67
CA LYS A 574 -3.07 -2.79 -16.51
C LYS A 574 -2.30 -3.66 -15.53
N ARG A 575 -3.04 -4.41 -14.72
CA ARG A 575 -2.48 -5.48 -13.90
C ARG A 575 -2.62 -6.79 -14.66
N ALA A 576 -1.48 -7.38 -15.03
CA ALA A 576 -1.39 -8.56 -15.88
C ALA A 576 -2.07 -9.78 -15.23
#